data_AF-A0A1L3MLP8-F1
#
_entry.id   AF-A0A1L3MLP8-F1
#
_cell.length_a   1.000
_cell.length_b   1.000
_cell.length_c   1.000
_cell.angle_alpha   90.00
_cell.angle_beta   90.00
_cell.angle_gamma   90.00
#
_symmetry.space_group_name_H-M   'P 1'
#
loop_
_entity.id
_entity.type
_entity.pdbx_description
1 polymer ?
#
loop_
_entity_poly.entity_id
_entity_poly.type
_entity_poly.pdbx_seq_one_letter_code
_entity_poly.pdbx_strand_id
1 'polypeptide(L)'
;MQGLEDRDLVQFGLLKYKEQVKSDDELDREERQQTLAEIEDEINEYERQKEEVQAAEEKEVNEGTEGTVEADEADNGQLTEPAEQAEPASAPEASDASDKRNRI
;
A
#
# COMPACT_ATOMS: atom_id res chain seq x y z
N MET A 1 -0.91 2.65 -1.55
CA MET A 1 -1.58 1.66 -2.40
C MET A 1 -2.93 2.24 -2.82
N GLN A 2 -2.98 2.93 -3.96
CA GLN A 2 -4.22 3.09 -4.73
C GLN A 2 -4.10 2.00 -5.80
N GLY A 3 -4.91 0.94 -5.76
CA GLY A 3 -4.65 -0.18 -6.68
C GLY A 3 -5.77 -1.21 -6.82
N LEU A 4 -6.42 -1.60 -5.72
CA LEU A 4 -7.50 -2.60 -5.75
C LEU A 4 -8.89 -1.95 -5.67
N GLU A 5 -9.09 -0.97 -4.78
CA GLU A 5 -10.38 -0.30 -4.61
C GLU A 5 -10.78 0.54 -5.84
N ASP A 6 -9.84 1.30 -6.42
CA ASP A 6 -10.09 2.06 -7.64
C ASP A 6 -10.39 1.13 -8.83
N ARG A 7 -9.72 -0.03 -8.89
CA ARG A 7 -9.95 -1.05 -9.92
C ARG A 7 -11.33 -1.69 -9.78
N ASP A 8 -11.72 -2.05 -8.57
CA ASP A 8 -13.05 -2.61 -8.29
C ASP A 8 -14.15 -1.57 -8.62
N LEU A 9 -13.89 -0.28 -8.40
CA LEU A 9 -14.81 0.80 -8.80
C LEU A 9 -14.91 0.93 -10.34
N VAL A 10 -13.80 0.83 -11.06
CA VAL A 10 -13.79 0.83 -12.53
C VAL A 10 -14.54 -0.39 -13.07
N GLN A 11 -14.29 -1.59 -12.53
CA GLN A 11 -15.01 -2.81 -12.91
C GLN A 11 -16.52 -2.67 -12.65
N PHE A 12 -16.92 -2.09 -11.52
CA PHE A 12 -18.32 -1.81 -11.23
C PHE A 12 -18.93 -0.82 -12.24
N GLY A 13 -18.19 0.22 -12.62
CA GLY A 13 -18.59 1.16 -13.67
C GLY A 13 -18.84 0.46 -15.00
N LEU A 14 -17.94 -0.43 -15.41
CA LEU A 14 -18.08 -1.23 -16.64
C LEU A 14 -19.29 -2.16 -16.60
N LEU A 15 -19.56 -2.80 -15.46
CA LEU A 15 -20.77 -3.62 -15.28
C LEU A 15 -22.04 -2.79 -15.43
N LYS A 16 -22.07 -1.56 -14.90
CA LYS A 16 -23.20 -0.65 -15.09
C LYS A 16 -23.35 -0.20 -16.53
N TYR A 17 -22.25 0.13 -17.19
CA TYR A 17 -22.26 0.53 -18.59
C TYR A 17 -22.74 -0.60 -19.50
N LYS A 18 -22.32 -1.85 -19.25
CA LYS A 18 -22.82 -3.04 -19.93
C LYS A 18 -24.35 -3.14 -19.89
N GLU A 19 -24.96 -2.92 -18.73
CA GLU A 19 -26.42 -2.96 -18.58
C GLU A 19 -27.13 -1.80 -19.31
N GLN A 20 -26.50 -0.62 -19.37
CA GLN A 20 -26.99 0.49 -20.17
C GLN A 20 -26.96 0.14 -21.66
N VAL A 21 -25.83 -0.33 -22.18
CA VAL A 21 -25.66 -0.73 -23.59
C VAL A 21 -26.61 -1.85 -23.99
N LYS A 22 -26.92 -2.81 -23.09
CA LYS A 22 -27.94 -3.84 -23.36
C LYS A 22 -29.34 -3.29 -23.57
N SER A 23 -29.66 -2.16 -22.94
CA SER A 23 -31.00 -1.57 -22.92
C SER A 23 -31.13 -0.32 -23.81
N ASP A 24 -30.03 0.09 -24.45
CA ASP A 24 -29.98 1.34 -25.22
C ASP A 24 -30.57 1.14 -26.62
N ASP A 25 -31.82 1.50 -26.85
CA ASP A 25 -32.48 1.33 -28.16
C ASP A 25 -31.90 2.23 -29.28
N GLU A 26 -31.00 3.17 -28.98
CA GLU A 26 -30.36 4.05 -29.97
C GLU A 26 -29.19 3.36 -30.71
N LEU A 27 -28.57 2.34 -30.10
CA LEU A 27 -27.49 1.58 -30.72
C LEU A 27 -28.00 0.56 -31.73
N ASP A 28 -27.34 0.49 -32.89
CA ASP A 28 -27.61 -0.59 -33.83
C ASP A 28 -27.15 -1.95 -33.27
N ARG A 29 -27.55 -3.04 -33.93
CA ARG A 29 -27.27 -4.39 -33.44
C ARG A 29 -25.77 -4.72 -33.47
N GLU A 30 -25.06 -4.31 -34.51
CA GLU A 30 -23.64 -4.60 -34.69
C GLU A 30 -22.81 -3.76 -33.72
N GLU A 31 -23.08 -2.44 -33.65
CA GLU A 31 -22.47 -1.52 -32.70
C GLU A 31 -22.67 -1.97 -31.25
N ARG A 32 -23.89 -2.40 -30.90
CA ARG A 32 -24.18 -2.93 -29.57
C ARG A 32 -23.39 -4.20 -29.28
N GLN A 33 -23.33 -5.14 -30.22
CA GLN A 33 -22.61 -6.39 -30.02
C GLN A 33 -21.11 -6.14 -29.87
N GLN A 34 -20.54 -5.27 -30.69
CA GLN A 34 -19.15 -4.87 -30.60
C GLN A 34 -18.86 -4.20 -29.25
N THR A 35 -19.66 -3.21 -28.87
CA THR A 35 -19.50 -2.50 -27.59
C THR A 35 -19.60 -3.45 -26.40
N LEU A 36 -20.55 -4.40 -26.42
CA LEU A 36 -20.68 -5.40 -25.35
C LEU A 36 -19.46 -6.34 -25.28
N ALA A 37 -18.91 -6.73 -26.43
CA ALA A 37 -17.71 -7.56 -26.48
C ALA A 37 -16.49 -6.82 -25.91
N GLU A 38 -16.30 -5.55 -26.29
CA GLU A 38 -15.21 -4.71 -25.76
C GLU A 38 -15.31 -4.54 -24.23
N ILE A 39 -16.51 -4.28 -23.71
CA ILE A 39 -16.75 -4.19 -22.26
C ILE A 39 -16.46 -5.53 -21.56
N GLU A 40 -16.88 -6.65 -22.15
CA GLU A 40 -16.64 -7.98 -21.59
C GLU A 40 -15.13 -8.30 -21.53
N ASP A 41 -14.40 -8.01 -22.61
CA ASP A 41 -12.95 -8.22 -22.66
C ASP A 41 -12.23 -7.40 -21.59
N GLU A 42 -12.63 -6.14 -21.38
CA GLU A 42 -12.03 -5.27 -20.37
C GLU A 42 -12.35 -5.74 -18.94
N ILE A 43 -13.60 -6.16 -18.67
CA ILE A 43 -13.97 -6.73 -17.37
C ILE A 43 -13.13 -7.98 -17.07
N ASN A 44 -13.01 -8.89 -18.04
CA ASN A 44 -12.23 -10.12 -17.89
C ASN A 44 -10.75 -9.82 -17.60
N GLU A 45 -10.21 -8.76 -18.19
CA GLU A 45 -8.83 -8.34 -17.93
C GLU A 45 -8.65 -7.85 -16.48
N TYR A 46 -9.59 -7.06 -15.95
CA TYR A 46 -9.55 -6.66 -14.55
C TYR A 46 -9.68 -7.85 -13.59
N GLU A 47 -10.48 -8.86 -13.94
CA GLU A 47 -10.59 -10.11 -13.17
C GLU A 47 -9.28 -10.88 -13.15
N ARG A 48 -8.63 -11.06 -14.31
CA ARG A 48 -7.31 -11.70 -14.39
C ARG A 48 -6.26 -10.97 -13.55
N GLN A 49 -6.19 -9.65 -13.66
CA GLN A 49 -5.26 -8.85 -12.85
C GLN A 49 -5.58 -8.94 -11.35
N LYS A 50 -6.85 -9.12 -10.97
CA LYS A 50 -7.25 -9.33 -9.58
C LYS A 50 -6.76 -10.66 -9.04
N GLU A 51 -6.93 -11.72 -9.82
CA GLU A 51 -6.47 -13.05 -9.48
C GLU A 51 -4.94 -13.12 -9.40
N GLU A 52 -4.22 -12.49 -10.34
CA GLU A 52 -2.75 -12.47 -10.34
C GLU A 52 -2.17 -11.77 -9.10
N VAL A 53 -2.73 -10.62 -8.73
CA VAL A 53 -2.29 -9.90 -7.52
C VAL A 53 -2.61 -10.71 -6.26
N GLN A 54 -3.81 -11.27 -6.15
CA GLN A 54 -4.18 -12.10 -5.00
C GLN A 54 -3.30 -13.34 -4.87
N ALA A 55 -3.00 -14.02 -5.98
CA ALA A 55 -2.12 -15.18 -5.98
C ALA A 55 -0.67 -14.82 -5.63
N ALA A 56 -0.20 -13.63 -6.00
CA ALA A 56 1.12 -13.14 -5.61
C ALA A 56 1.18 -12.79 -4.11
N GLU A 57 0.16 -12.11 -3.59
CA GLU A 57 0.04 -11.78 -2.17
C GLU A 57 -0.06 -13.05 -1.29
N GLU A 58 -0.81 -14.07 -1.71
CA GLU A 58 -0.93 -15.33 -0.98
C GLU A 58 0.40 -16.10 -0.91
N LYS A 59 1.23 -16.03 -1.95
CA LYS A 59 2.58 -16.63 -1.95
C LYS A 59 3.56 -15.91 -1.03
N GLU A 60 3.55 -14.58 -1.00
CA GLU A 60 4.41 -13.82 -0.08
C GLU A 60 4.08 -14.11 1.39
N VAL A 61 2.80 -14.25 1.72
CA VAL A 61 2.37 -14.54 3.11
C VAL A 61 2.80 -15.95 3.54
N ASN A 62 2.83 -16.93 2.62
CA ASN A 62 3.20 -18.30 2.96
C ASN A 62 4.72 -18.51 3.08
N GLU A 63 5.55 -17.80 2.30
CA GLU A 63 7.01 -17.89 2.40
C GLU A 63 7.61 -17.05 3.55
N GLY A 64 6.86 -16.10 4.10
CA GLY A 64 7.30 -15.23 5.20
C GLY A 64 7.26 -15.84 6.61
N THR A 65 6.76 -17.07 6.79
CA THR A 65 6.49 -17.64 8.14
C THR A 65 7.40 -18.82 8.54
N GLU A 66 8.30 -19.31 7.68
CA GLU A 66 9.20 -20.43 8.00
C GLU A 66 10.64 -20.03 8.37
N GLY A 67 10.90 -18.73 8.58
CA GLY A 67 12.26 -18.19 8.65
C GLY A 67 12.73 -17.56 9.95
N THR A 68 12.09 -17.72 11.12
CA THR A 68 12.68 -17.23 12.40
C THR A 68 12.12 -17.93 13.65
N VAL A 69 12.72 -19.05 14.04
CA VAL A 69 12.76 -19.53 15.44
C VAL A 69 14.07 -20.31 15.59
N GLU A 70 15.11 -19.65 16.10
CA GLU A 70 15.63 -19.79 17.48
C GLU A 70 16.63 -20.95 17.64
N ALA A 71 17.90 -20.60 17.89
CA ALA A 71 18.71 -21.05 19.04
C ALA A 71 20.21 -21.00 18.70
N ASP A 72 20.94 -20.09 19.34
CA ASP A 72 22.24 -20.41 19.93
C ASP A 72 22.49 -19.48 21.14
N GLU A 73 21.78 -19.78 22.23
CA GLU A 73 22.23 -19.45 23.58
C GLU A 73 23.14 -20.60 24.03
N ALA A 74 24.46 -20.38 23.99
CA ALA A 74 25.40 -20.74 25.07
C ALA A 74 26.87 -20.59 24.62
N ASP A 75 27.52 -19.46 24.95
CA ASP A 75 28.92 -19.49 25.37
C ASP A 75 29.26 -18.32 26.32
N ASN A 76 29.13 -18.61 27.61
CA ASN A 76 30.19 -18.44 28.60
C ASN A 76 30.82 -17.04 28.79
N GLY A 77 30.23 -16.28 29.71
CA GLY A 77 30.94 -15.73 30.88
C GLY A 77 32.16 -14.84 30.65
N GLN A 78 31.95 -13.52 30.71
CA GLN A 78 32.90 -12.65 31.41
C GLN A 78 32.16 -11.43 32.00
N LEU A 79 32.06 -11.44 33.33
CA LEU A 79 31.78 -10.29 34.19
C LEU A 79 32.68 -9.10 33.82
N THR A 80 32.09 -7.94 33.51
CA THR A 80 32.61 -6.62 33.93
C THR A 80 31.50 -5.56 33.79
N GLU A 81 30.89 -5.18 34.90
CA GLU A 81 30.46 -3.80 35.16
C GLU A 81 31.14 -3.37 36.48
N PRO A 82 31.24 -2.08 36.83
CA PRO A 82 31.25 -0.85 36.03
C PRO A 82 32.49 0.02 36.40
N ALA A 83 32.93 0.92 35.51
CA ALA A 83 33.92 1.93 35.88
C ALA A 83 33.30 3.33 35.70
N GLU A 84 32.94 3.91 36.85
CA GLU A 84 32.66 5.33 37.05
C GLU A 84 33.66 6.23 36.33
N GLN A 85 33.15 7.25 35.62
CA GLN A 85 33.72 8.59 35.76
C GLN A 85 32.70 9.69 35.38
N ALA A 86 32.11 10.24 36.45
CA ALA A 86 31.86 11.65 36.70
C ALA A 86 31.06 12.48 35.67
N GLU A 87 29.82 12.77 36.03
CA GLU A 87 29.25 14.10 35.83
C GLU A 87 30.15 15.17 36.51
N PRO A 88 30.12 16.41 36.00
CA PRO A 88 29.48 17.41 36.83
C PRO A 88 28.44 18.24 36.06
N ALA A 89 27.31 18.42 36.75
CA ALA A 89 26.23 19.32 36.42
C ALA A 89 26.67 20.77 36.16
N SER A 90 26.01 21.42 35.20
CA SER A 90 25.62 22.84 35.28
C SER A 90 24.59 23.16 34.18
N ALA A 91 23.31 23.18 34.55
CA ALA A 91 22.32 24.13 34.02
C ALA A 91 22.23 25.30 35.03
N PRO A 92 21.69 26.51 34.74
CA PRO A 92 20.77 26.94 33.67
C PRO A 92 21.33 28.17 32.89
N GLU A 93 20.69 28.73 31.85
CA GLU A 93 19.77 29.88 31.97
C GLU A 93 19.21 30.31 30.59
N ALA A 94 18.06 30.97 30.65
CA ALA A 94 17.25 31.50 29.56
C ALA A 94 17.71 32.90 29.07
N SER A 95 16.97 33.45 28.08
CA SER A 95 17.03 34.80 27.46
C SER A 95 18.20 35.04 26.48
N ASP A 96 18.01 35.53 25.25
CA ASP A 96 17.45 36.83 24.84
C ASP A 96 17.01 36.72 23.36
N ALA A 97 15.74 36.90 23.00
CA ALA A 97 15.16 38.13 22.45
C ALA A 97 16.00 38.91 21.41
N SER A 98 15.32 39.26 20.30
CA SER A 98 15.59 40.41 19.41
C SER A 98 16.66 40.28 18.32
N ASP A 99 16.22 40.17 17.04
CA ASP A 99 16.58 41.22 16.07
C ASP A 99 15.54 41.36 14.93
N LYS A 100 14.79 42.47 15.03
CA LYS A 100 14.40 43.44 14.00
C LYS A 100 13.69 42.96 12.71
N ARG A 101 12.38 43.23 12.73
CA ARG A 101 11.56 43.71 11.60
C ARG A 101 12.35 44.69 10.71
N ASN A 102 12.63 44.30 9.47
CA ASN A 102 13.06 45.24 8.44
C ASN A 102 11.84 45.81 7.71
N ARG A 103 11.74 47.13 7.76
CA ARG A 103 10.68 47.99 7.24
C ARG A 103 11.20 48.59 5.93
N ILE A 104 10.46 48.44 4.84
CA ILE A 104 10.47 49.36 3.69
C ILE A 104 9.02 49.63 3.32
#